data_AF-V4QBV3-F1
#
_entry.id   AF-V4QBV3-F1
#
_cell.length_a   1.000
_cell.length_b   1.000
_cell.length_c   1.000
_cell.angle_alpha   90.00
_cell.angle_beta   90.00
_cell.angle_gamma   90.00
#
_symmetry.space_group_name_H-M   'P 1'
#
loop_
_entity.id
_entity.type
_entity.pdbx_description
1 polymer ?
#
loop_
_entity_poly.entity_id
_entity_poly.type
_entity_poly.pdbx_seq_one_letter_code
_entity_poly.pdbx_strand_id
1 'polypeptide(L)' 'MLGDYSSINDHLDTARKHADQAETEAKPELYREAIDELVAAIRLLMRNSNEKDS' A
#
# COMPACT_ATOMS: atom_id res chain seq x y z
N MET A 1 -10.62 6.33 17.98
CA MET A 1 -9.79 6.81 16.86
C MET A 1 -10.48 6.31 15.60
N LEU A 2 -10.85 7.19 14.65
CA LEU A 2 -11.18 6.73 13.30
C LEU A 2 -10.02 5.84 12.86
N GLY A 3 -10.28 4.57 12.56
CA GLY A 3 -9.25 3.55 12.34
C GLY A 3 -8.19 4.03 11.37
N ASP A 4 -6.98 3.48 11.48
CA ASP A 4 -5.72 3.95 10.89
C ASP A 4 -5.68 3.90 9.34
N TYR A 5 -6.64 4.57 8.70
CA TYR A 5 -6.80 4.66 7.25
C TYR A 5 -5.75 5.59 6.64
N SER A 6 -5.12 6.46 7.44
CA SER A 6 -3.93 7.24 7.07
C SER A 6 -2.82 6.33 6.58
N SER A 7 -2.45 5.31 7.36
CA SER A 7 -1.38 4.38 6.98
C SER A 7 -1.73 3.57 5.73
N ILE A 8 -2.99 3.19 5.55
CA ILE A 8 -3.45 2.53 4.31
C ILE A 8 -3.21 3.45 3.10
N ASN A 9 -3.60 4.72 3.20
CA ASN A 9 -3.40 5.68 2.11
C ASN A 9 -1.91 5.94 1.84
N ASP A 10 -1.06 6.00 2.88
CA ASP A 10 0.38 6.18 2.73
C ASP A 10 1.02 5.04 1.93
N HIS A 11 0.64 3.79 2.23
CA HIS A 11 1.08 2.61 1.48
C HIS A 11 0.59 2.64 0.02
N LEU A 12 -0.67 3.04 -0.22
CA LEU A 12 -1.21 3.16 -1.58
C LEU A 12 -0.49 4.25 -2.41
N ASP A 13 -0.19 5.39 -1.80
CA ASP A 13 0.55 6.47 -2.45
C ASP A 13 2.00 6.08 -2.74
N THR A 14 2.64 5.35 -1.82
CA THR A 14 4.00 4.84 -1.99
C THR A 14 4.05 3.79 -3.10
N ALA A 15 3.09 2.86 -3.13
CA ALA A 15 2.97 1.88 -4.19
C ALA A 15 2.87 2.54 -5.58
N ARG A 16 2.05 3.59 -5.69
CA ARG A 16 1.91 4.34 -6.95
C ARG A 16 3.22 4.98 -7.37
N LYS A 17 3.94 5.63 -6.45
CA LYS A 17 5.25 6.23 -6.74
C LYS A 17 6.26 5.19 -7.22
N HIS A 18 6.33 4.02 -6.58
CA HIS A 18 7.22 2.94 -7.02
C HIS A 18 6.86 2.43 -8.42
N ALA A 19 5.58 2.28 -8.75
CA ALA A 19 5.14 1.86 -10.08
C ALA A 19 5.45 2.92 -11.15
N ASP A 20 5.17 4.19 -10.87
CA ASP A 20 5.46 5.31 -11.77
C ASP A 20 6.97 5.43 -12.01
N GLN A 21 7.78 5.24 -10.96
CA GLN A 21 9.24 5.27 -11.05
C GLN A 21 9.79 4.05 -11.82
N ALA A 22 9.22 2.86 -11.60
CA ALA A 22 9.58 1.66 -12.34
C ALA A 22 9.40 1.85 -13.85
N GLU A 23 8.27 2.47 -14.24
CA GLU A 23 7.94 2.76 -15.64
C GLU A 23 8.84 3.87 -16.21
N THR A 24 8.97 4.98 -15.48
CA THR A 24 9.69 6.18 -15.96
C THR A 24 11.20 5.96 -16.04
N GLU A 25 11.78 5.24 -15.07
CA GLU A 25 13.23 5.01 -15.00
C GLU A 25 13.66 3.66 -15.60
N ALA A 26 12.72 2.89 -16.18
CA ALA A 26 12.96 1.53 -16.68
C ALA A 26 13.60 0.60 -15.63
N LYS A 27 13.10 0.69 -14.39
CA LYS A 27 13.55 -0.09 -13.23
C LYS A 27 12.49 -1.12 -12.81
N PRO A 28 12.41 -2.27 -13.50
CA PRO A 28 11.34 -3.24 -13.26
C PRO A 28 11.35 -3.82 -11.83
N GLU A 29 12.47 -3.77 -11.12
CA GLU A 29 12.57 -4.16 -9.71
C GLU A 29 11.66 -3.33 -8.79
N LEU A 30 11.38 -2.07 -9.12
CA LEU A 30 10.51 -1.20 -8.32
C LEU A 30 9.04 -1.60 -8.40
N TYR A 31 8.61 -2.34 -9.45
CA TYR A 31 7.26 -2.93 -9.46
C TYR A 31 7.06 -3.93 -8.33
N ARG A 32 8.12 -4.61 -7.89
CA ARG A 32 8.03 -5.52 -6.74
C ARG A 32 7.77 -4.73 -5.46
N GLU A 33 8.47 -3.62 -5.25
CA GLU A 33 8.24 -2.74 -4.10
C GLU A 33 6.83 -2.14 -4.15
N ALA A 34 6.34 -1.75 -5.34
CA ALA A 34 4.96 -1.30 -5.51
C ALA A 34 3.93 -2.36 -5.08
N ILE A 35 4.15 -3.63 -5.45
CA ILE A 35 3.29 -4.75 -5.06
C ILE A 35 3.36 -5.01 -3.55
N ASP A 36 4.55 -4.95 -2.95
CA ASP A 36 4.73 -5.18 -1.51
C ASP A 36 3.97 -4.12 -0.68
N GLU A 37 4.01 -2.86 -1.12
CA GLU A 37 3.24 -1.74 -0.53
C GLU A 37 1.72 -1.95 -0.68
N LEU A 38 1.24 -2.41 -1.84
CA LEU A 38 -0.17 -2.77 -2.02
C LEU A 38 -0.61 -3.90 -1.09
N VAL A 39 0.22 -4.93 -0.93
CA VAL A 39 -0.05 -6.04 -0.02
C VAL A 39 -0.12 -5.56 1.44
N ALA A 40 0.75 -4.64 1.85
CA ALA A 40 0.71 -4.02 3.17
C ALA A 40 -0.60 -3.25 3.40
N ALA A 41 -1.02 -2.42 2.44
CA ALA A 41 -2.28 -1.68 2.49
C ALA A 41 -3.50 -2.61 2.65
N ILE A 42 -3.55 -3.71 1.87
CA ILE A 42 -4.64 -4.70 1.95
C ILE A 42 -4.66 -5.39 3.32
N ARG A 43 -3.49 -5.78 3.86
CA ARG A 43 -3.42 -6.42 5.18
C ARG A 43 -3.92 -5.49 6.29
N LEU A 44 -3.57 -4.21 6.24
CA LEU A 44 -4.07 -3.21 7.18
C LEU A 44 -5.58 -3.03 7.06
N LEU A 45 -6.10 -2.98 5.83
CA LEU A 45 -7.55 -2.90 5.60
C LEU A 45 -8.28 -4.11 6.21
N MET A 46 -7.80 -5.33 5.95
CA MET A 46 -8.39 -6.55 6.51
C MET A 46 -8.35 -6.56 8.03
N ARG A 47 -7.25 -6.11 8.64
CA ARG A 47 -7.14 -6.00 10.09
C ARG A 47 -8.17 -5.01 10.65
N ASN A 48 -8.27 -3.83 10.05
CA ASN A 48 -9.22 -2.80 10.50
C ASN A 48 -10.67 -3.26 10.34
N SER A 49 -10.99 -4.03 9.31
CA SER A 49 -12.31 -4.65 9.14
C SER A 49 -12.62 -5.64 10.27
N ASN A 50 -11.68 -6.52 10.63
CA ASN A 50 -11.88 -7.49 11.71
C ASN A 50 -11.99 -6.83 13.09
N GLU A 51 -11.24 -5.74 13.34
CA GLU A 51 -11.31 -4.96 14.58
C GLU A 51 -12.65 -4.21 14.74
N LYS A 52 -13.34 -3.88 13.62
CA LYS A 52 -14.63 -3.19 13.65
C LYS A 52 -15.79 -4.10 14.06
N ASP A 53 -15.64 -5.42 13.84
CA ASP A 53 -16.66 -6.43 14.16
C ASP A 53 -16.51 -7.03 15.56
N SER A 54 -15.46 -6.65 16.32
CA SER A 54 -15.16 -7.12 17.69
C SER A 54 -15.53 -6.09 18.76
#